data_AF-A0A1E1WZC3-F1
#
_entry.id   AF-A0A1E1WZC3-F1
#
_cell.length_a   1.000
_cell.length_b   1.000
_cell.length_c   1.000
_cell.angle_alpha   90.00
_cell.angle_beta   90.00
_cell.angle_gamma   90.00
#
_symmetry.space_group_name_H-M   'P 1'
#
loop_
_entity.id
_entity.type
_entity.pdbx_description
1 polymer ?
#
loop_
_entity_poly.entity_id
_entity_poly.type
_entity_poly.pdbx_seq_one_letter_code
_entity_poly.pdbx_strand_id
1 'polypeptide(L)' 'TVSKDPRFSKYFKMLNVGIPLGAVQIKMRQENVDPSILDNPDAPAPPGATRSPCPADDDDSSGDDSSLSD' A
#
# COMPACT_ATOMS: atom_id res chain seq x y z
N THR A 1 -6.57 -14.50 10.85
CA THR A 1 -5.13 -14.49 10.58
C THR A 1 -4.84 -13.34 9.64
N VAL A 2 -3.64 -12.79 9.71
CA VAL A 2 -3.20 -11.67 8.87
C VAL A 2 -3.44 -11.93 7.38
N SER A 3 -3.15 -13.16 6.92
CA SER A 3 -3.42 -13.64 5.55
C SER A 3 -4.89 -13.57 5.10
N LYS A 4 -5.85 -13.69 6.02
CA LYS A 4 -7.29 -13.68 5.73
C LYS A 4 -7.93 -12.31 5.91
N ASP A 5 -7.19 -11.34 6.46
CA ASP A 5 -7.72 -10.01 6.71
C ASP A 5 -7.62 -9.16 5.43
N PRO A 6 -8.74 -8.60 4.94
CA PRO A 6 -8.72 -7.70 3.78
C PRO A 6 -7.85 -6.46 3.99
N ARG A 7 -7.58 -6.04 5.24
CA ARG A 7 -6.67 -4.92 5.53
C ARG A 7 -5.24 -5.21 5.13
N PHE A 8 -4.80 -6.46 5.26
CA PHE A 8 -3.42 -6.83 4.95
C PHE A 8 -3.26 -7.40 3.56
N SER A 9 -4.34 -7.91 2.96
CA SER A 9 -4.38 -8.39 1.57
C SER A 9 -3.79 -7.39 0.57
N LYS A 10 -4.00 -6.07 0.77
CA LYS A 10 -3.40 -5.05 -0.11
C LYS A 10 -1.87 -5.05 -0.08
N TYR A 11 -1.27 -5.28 1.09
CA TYR A 11 0.17 -5.26 1.26
C TYR A 11 0.82 -6.54 0.70
N PHE A 12 0.18 -7.70 0.88
CA PHE A 12 0.59 -8.93 0.18
C PHE A 12 0.46 -8.81 -1.33
N LYS A 13 -0.60 -8.15 -1.82
CA LYS A 13 -0.75 -7.85 -3.24
C LYS A 13 0.36 -6.93 -3.74
N MET A 14 0.77 -5.92 -2.97
CA MET A 14 1.92 -5.07 -3.30
C MET A 14 3.20 -5.90 -3.49
N LEU A 15 3.50 -6.82 -2.56
CA LEU A 15 4.63 -7.73 -2.71
C LEU A 15 4.52 -8.59 -3.97
N ASN A 16 3.33 -9.10 -4.27
CA ASN A 16 3.08 -9.94 -5.44
C ASN A 16 3.22 -9.20 -6.78
N VAL A 17 2.97 -7.88 -6.82
CA VAL A 17 3.22 -7.06 -8.02
C VAL A 17 4.67 -6.58 -8.14
N GLY A 18 5.56 -7.05 -7.26
CA GLY A 18 6.99 -6.73 -7.29
C GLY A 18 7.39 -5.48 -6.51
N ILE A 19 6.49 -4.92 -5.70
CA ILE A 19 6.83 -3.80 -4.81
C ILE A 19 7.72 -4.35 -3.68
N PRO A 20 8.89 -3.75 -3.43
CA PRO A 20 9.81 -4.24 -2.41
C PRO A 20 9.20 -4.10 -1.02
N LEU A 21 9.51 -5.06 -0.15
CA LEU A 21 9.01 -5.11 1.23
C LEU A 21 9.25 -3.79 1.97
N GLY A 22 10.41 -3.13 1.78
CA GLY A 22 10.70 -1.84 2.41
C GLY A 22 9.66 -0.76 2.09
N ALA A 23 9.20 -0.66 0.84
CA ALA A 23 8.16 0.30 0.45
C ALA A 23 6.80 -0.05 1.08
N VAL A 24 6.47 -1.35 1.12
CA VAL A 24 5.25 -1.83 1.78
C VAL A 24 5.28 -1.55 3.29
N GLN A 25 6.42 -1.74 3.96
CA GLN A 25 6.60 -1.44 5.39
C GLN A 25 6.47 0.05 5.70
N ILE A 26 6.96 0.93 4.80
CA ILE A 26 6.76 2.38 4.91
C ILE A 26 5.25 2.69 4.84
N LYS A 27 4.54 2.11 3.86
CA LYS A 27 3.09 2.25 3.71
C LYS A 27 2.32 1.79 4.96
N MET A 28 2.69 0.64 5.50
CA MET A 28 2.09 0.11 6.72
C MET A 28 2.31 1.05 7.91
N ARG A 29 3.54 1.54 8.12
CA ARG A 29 3.82 2.51 9.19
C ARG A 29 3.03 3.80 9.05
N GLN A 30 2.88 4.31 7.83
CA GLN A 30 2.03 5.48 7.55
C GLN A 30 0.57 5.26 7.95
N GLU A 31 0.09 4.03 7.79
CA GLU A 31 -1.27 3.63 8.16
C GLU A 31 -1.40 3.14 9.61
N ASN A 32 -0.37 3.33 10.44
CA ASN A 32 -0.29 2.81 11.81
C ASN A 32 -0.49 1.29 11.88
N VAL A 33 -0.08 0.59 10.81
CA VAL A 33 -0.04 -0.86 10.72
C VAL A 33 1.38 -1.33 11.01
N ASP A 34 1.49 -2.36 11.83
CA ASP A 34 2.77 -2.96 12.17
C ASP A 34 3.36 -3.73 10.96
N PRO A 35 4.53 -3.35 10.43
CA PRO A 35 5.16 -4.06 9.31
C PRO A 35 5.55 -5.51 9.62
N SER A 36 5.73 -5.86 10.90
CA SER A 36 6.14 -7.20 11.33
C SER A 36 5.09 -8.28 11.01
N ILE A 37 3.85 -7.89 10.71
CA ILE A 37 2.77 -8.82 10.38
C ILE A 37 2.90 -9.42 8.97
N LEU A 38 3.64 -8.79 8.06
CA LEU A 38 3.95 -9.38 6.75
C LEU A 38 4.90 -10.58 6.84
N ASP A 39 5.73 -10.59 7.88
CA ASP A 39 6.68 -11.67 8.14
C ASP A 39 5.98 -12.92 8.74
N ASN A 40 4.82 -12.71 9.37
CA ASN A 40 4.05 -13.76 10.04
C ASN A 40 2.58 -13.77 9.58
N PRO A 41 2.27 -14.35 8.41
CA PRO A 41 0.91 -14.37 7.85
C PRO A 41 -0.11 -15.17 8.67
N ASP A 42 0.33 -16.03 9.59
CA ASP A 42 -0.53 -16.81 10.48
C ASP A 42 -0.85 -16.11 11.80
N ALA A 43 -0.18 -14.99 12.09
CA ALA A 43 -0.39 -14.25 13.33
C ALA A 43 -1.83 -13.70 13.48
N PRO A 44 -2.33 -13.54 14.72
CA PRO A 44 -3.57 -12.84 14.99
C PRO A 44 -3.46 -11.36 14.59
N ALA A 45 -4.46 -10.87 13.86
CA ALA A 45 -4.50 -9.48 13.40
C ALA A 45 -4.63 -8.52 14.60
N PRO A 46 -3.77 -7.48 14.71
CA PRO A 46 -3.87 -6.52 15.80
C PRO A 46 -5.14 -5.66 15.68
N PRO A 47 -5.84 -5.36 16.79
CA PRO A 47 -7.16 -4.70 16.78
C PRO A 47 -7.15 -3.21 16.35
N GLY A 48 -6.00 -2.61 16.02
CA GLY A 48 -5.83 -1.15 15.89
C GLY A 48 -5.68 -0.58 14.47
N ALA A 49 -5.70 -1.38 13.40
CA ALA A 49 -5.46 -0.88 12.05
C ALA A 49 -6.66 -0.05 11.52
N THR A 50 -6.69 1.24 11.83
CA THR A 50 -7.72 2.19 11.39
C THR A 50 -7.64 2.42 9.89
N ARG A 51 -8.81 2.36 9.24
CA ARG A 51 -9.01 2.51 7.79
C ARG A 51 -8.39 3.82 7.30
N SER A 52 -7.52 3.78 6.30
CA SER A 52 -7.36 4.89 5.36
C SER A 52 -6.97 4.37 3.98
N PRO A 53 -7.66 4.82 2.91
CA PRO A 53 -7.30 4.49 1.55
C PRO A 53 -6.11 5.37 1.17
N CYS A 54 -4.98 4.76 0.86
CA CYS A 54 -4.05 5.41 -0.02
C CYS A 54 -4.58 5.28 -1.45
N PRO A 55 -4.85 6.39 -2.16
CA PRO A 55 -4.76 6.34 -3.61
C PRO A 55 -3.32 5.90 -3.91
N ALA A 56 -3.15 4.90 -4.78
CA ALA A 56 -1.93 4.86 -5.55
C ALA A 56 -1.93 6.18 -6.29
N ASP A 57 -0.88 6.97 -6.11
CA ASP A 57 -0.70 8.25 -6.76
C ASP A 57 -1.07 8.12 -8.24
N ASP A 58 -2.15 8.81 -8.63
CA ASP A 58 -2.43 9.18 -10.01
C ASP A 58 -1.30 10.13 -10.45
N ASP A 59 -0.17 9.58 -10.87
CA ASP A 59 0.95 10.25 -11.54
C ASP A 59 1.12 9.47 -12.86
N ASP A 60 0.50 9.84 -13.97
CA ASP A 60 0.84 11.00 -14.79
C ASP A 60 -0.37 11.33 -15.71
N SER A 61 -1.04 12.44 -15.47
CA SER A 61 -1.96 13.05 -16.43
C SER A 61 -1.88 14.56 -16.32
N SER A 62 -0.90 15.12 -17.00
CA SER A 62 -1.07 16.41 -17.67
C SER A 62 -0.21 16.39 -18.93
N GLY A 63 -0.81 15.92 -20.03
CA GLY A 63 -0.31 16.23 -21.36
C GLY A 63 -0.53 17.71 -21.62
N ASP A 64 0.46 18.55 -21.33
CA ASP A 64 0.59 19.87 -21.91
C ASP A 64 1.57 19.79 -23.10
N ASP A 65 1.05 19.54 -24.29
CA ASP A 65 1.76 19.89 -25.53
C ASP A 65 1.00 21.01 -26.23
N SER A 66 1.30 22.22 -25.77
CA SER A 66 1.71 23.32 -26.64
C SER A 66 0.85 23.59 -27.89
N SER A 67 -0.28 24.29 -27.72
CA SER A 67 -0.74 25.24 -28.75
C SER A 67 -0.05 26.58 -28.54
N LEU A 68 1.16 26.69 -29.08
CA LEU A 68 1.80 27.98 -29.37
C LEU A 68 1.24 28.42 -30.74
N SER A 69 0.24 29.29 -30.72
CA SER A 69 -0.22 29.96 -31.94
C SER A 69 0.75 31.09 -32.29
N ASP A 70 1.36 31.03 -33.47
CA ASP A 70 1.75 32.17 -34.31
C ASP A 70 1.53 31.80 -35.79
#